data_AF-A0A7Y0G2J0-F1
#
_entry.id   AF-A0A7Y0G2J0-F1
#
_cell.length_a   1.000
_cell.length_b   1.000
_cell.length_c   1.000
_cell.angle_alpha   90.00
_cell.angle_beta   90.00
_cell.angle_gamma   90.00
#
_symmetry.space_group_name_H-M   'P 1'
#
loop_
_entity.id
_entity.type
_entity.pdbx_description
1 polymer ?
#
loop_
_entity_poly.entity_id
_entity_poly.type
_entity_poly.pdbx_seq_one_letter_code
_entity_poly.pdbx_strand_id
1 'polypeptide(L)'
;MVRDATSGPSTKTAQVAPPPGYPARHRSSAPGSAHPPRWEVGQTAARTRSPASALTGEGAHDFARTRGTLVVGLEDAARFEQVFTAERLYVRGTTAKGSVDWMHVDRAGVKAERILKAPGNDPEFLLRQMLMGVRYRRLAAKDVDGVSATRYPGELTHAALALGMSPEARKKVDQMRDMTGGTIPATADVWLDRRGRLMRVRLQMDLEGMLLSTATLSPSGLGEPVQVRVPADAVEAETSSLV
;
A
#
# COMPACT_ATOMS: atom_id res chain seq x y z
N MET A 1 -45.87 -44.44 5.91
CA MET A 1 -46.00 -43.00 6.17
C MET A 1 -44.61 -42.44 6.43
N VAL A 2 -43.97 -41.93 5.37
CA VAL A 2 -42.64 -41.31 5.42
C VAL A 2 -42.84 -39.85 5.03
N ARG A 3 -42.25 -38.96 5.85
CA ARG A 3 -42.31 -37.50 5.75
C ARG A 3 -41.48 -37.04 4.56
N ASP A 4 -42.01 -36.11 3.76
CA ASP A 4 -41.21 -35.34 2.81
C ASP A 4 -41.15 -33.88 3.23
N ALA A 5 -39.92 -33.38 3.26
CA ALA A 5 -39.52 -32.11 3.83
C ALA A 5 -39.68 -30.98 2.81
N THR A 6 -40.29 -29.89 3.26
CA THR A 6 -40.37 -28.60 2.57
C THR A 6 -38.97 -28.00 2.41
N SER A 7 -38.60 -27.74 1.15
CA SER A 7 -37.39 -27.05 0.73
C SER A 7 -37.45 -25.56 1.05
N GLY A 8 -36.46 -25.07 1.81
CA GLY A 8 -36.24 -23.65 2.08
C GLY A 8 -35.56 -22.92 0.91
N PRO A 9 -35.69 -21.58 0.82
CA PRO A 9 -35.15 -20.80 -0.28
C PRO A 9 -33.62 -20.68 -0.21
N SER A 10 -32.98 -21.00 -1.34
CA SER A 10 -31.53 -20.89 -1.56
C SER A 10 -31.12 -19.42 -1.67
N THR A 11 -30.35 -18.92 -0.71
CA THR A 11 -29.65 -17.63 -0.80
C THR A 11 -28.46 -17.78 -1.74
N LYS A 12 -28.63 -17.28 -2.96
CA LYS A 12 -27.60 -17.20 -3.99
C LYS A 12 -26.56 -16.14 -3.59
N THR A 13 -25.45 -16.57 -2.98
CA THR A 13 -24.29 -15.72 -2.72
C THR A 13 -23.68 -15.30 -4.05
N ALA A 14 -23.95 -14.08 -4.50
CA ALA A 14 -23.31 -13.52 -5.69
C ALA A 14 -21.84 -13.24 -5.37
N GLN A 15 -20.95 -14.07 -5.92
CA GLN A 15 -19.51 -13.87 -5.91
C GLN A 15 -19.22 -12.70 -6.86
N VAL A 16 -19.09 -11.50 -6.31
CA VAL A 16 -18.76 -10.29 -7.08
C VAL A 16 -17.27 -10.31 -7.39
N ALA A 17 -16.94 -10.20 -8.69
CA ALA A 17 -15.59 -10.11 -9.21
C ALA A 17 -14.80 -8.96 -8.52
N PRO A 18 -13.47 -9.08 -8.39
CA PRO A 18 -12.64 -8.00 -7.87
C PRO A 18 -12.88 -6.70 -8.66
N PRO A 19 -12.78 -5.52 -8.01
CA PRO A 19 -13.06 -4.25 -8.67
C PRO A 19 -12.15 -4.06 -9.90
N PRO A 20 -12.70 -3.68 -11.07
CA PRO A 20 -11.89 -3.34 -12.23
C PRO A 20 -11.13 -2.06 -11.94
N GLY A 21 -9.81 -2.13 -11.80
CA GLY A 21 -9.00 -1.00 -11.37
C GLY A 21 -7.51 -1.16 -11.64
N TYR A 22 -7.15 -1.81 -12.74
CA TYR A 22 -5.83 -1.58 -13.34
C TYR A 22 -6.02 -0.43 -14.34
N PRO A 23 -5.17 0.61 -14.36
CA PRO A 23 -5.25 1.62 -15.41
C PRO A 23 -4.99 0.94 -16.75
N ALA A 24 -6.05 0.76 -17.54
CA ALA A 24 -5.93 0.39 -18.94
C ALA A 24 -5.10 1.47 -19.64
N ARG A 25 -4.21 1.02 -20.55
CA ARG A 25 -3.31 1.87 -21.34
C ARG A 25 -4.09 3.01 -22.00
N HIS A 26 -4.05 4.22 -21.43
CA HIS A 26 -4.47 5.42 -22.13
C HIS A 26 -3.25 6.07 -22.79
N ARG A 27 -3.23 6.09 -24.13
CA ARG A 27 -2.42 7.01 -24.93
C ARG A 27 -3.25 8.29 -25.13
N SER A 28 -2.79 9.45 -24.67
CA SER A 28 -2.23 10.53 -25.52
C SER A 28 -2.24 11.94 -24.88
N SER A 29 -1.25 12.71 -25.33
CA SER A 29 -1.21 14.16 -25.69
C SER A 29 -1.40 15.31 -24.67
N ALA A 30 -0.28 16.04 -24.51
CA ALA A 30 -0.07 17.50 -24.46
C ALA A 30 -0.34 18.28 -23.14
N PRO A 31 0.39 19.42 -22.93
CA PRO A 31 0.73 19.91 -21.60
C PRO A 31 -0.15 21.07 -21.13
N GLY A 32 -0.53 21.04 -19.85
CA GLY A 32 -1.07 22.19 -19.13
C GLY A 32 -0.52 22.16 -17.71
N SER A 33 0.23 23.21 -17.33
CA SER A 33 0.68 23.56 -15.96
C SER A 33 0.83 22.39 -14.98
N ALA A 34 1.97 21.70 -15.09
CA ALA A 34 2.29 20.53 -14.27
C ALA A 34 2.68 20.94 -12.84
N HIS A 35 1.72 20.86 -11.91
CA HIS A 35 2.10 20.37 -10.58
C HIS A 35 2.40 18.87 -10.73
N PRO A 36 3.47 18.34 -10.14
CA PRO A 36 3.76 16.91 -10.24
C PRO A 36 2.60 16.10 -9.64
N PRO A 37 2.28 14.91 -10.20
CA PRO A 37 1.26 14.04 -9.61
C PRO A 37 1.71 13.69 -8.20
N ARG A 38 0.85 13.97 -7.21
CA ARG A 38 1.16 13.86 -5.78
C ARG A 38 0.48 12.62 -5.20
N TRP A 39 1.24 11.68 -4.67
CA TRP A 39 0.67 10.56 -3.89
C TRP A 39 1.03 10.77 -2.45
N GLU A 40 0.05 10.84 -1.55
CA GLU A 40 0.33 10.79 -0.12
C GLU A 40 0.35 9.32 0.33
N VAL A 41 1.50 8.86 0.81
CA VAL A 41 1.67 7.58 1.50
C VAL A 41 1.74 7.87 2.98
N GLY A 42 0.66 7.56 3.72
CA GLY A 42 0.64 7.64 5.17
C GLY A 42 0.69 6.24 5.77
N GLN A 43 1.77 5.88 6.46
CA GLN A 43 1.84 4.67 7.29
C GLN A 43 1.86 5.07 8.76
N THR A 44 0.91 4.55 9.54
CA THR A 44 0.91 4.66 11.00
C THR A 44 1.11 3.27 11.57
N ALA A 45 2.25 3.05 12.23
CA ALA A 45 2.52 1.82 12.96
C ALA A 45 2.49 2.06 14.47
N ALA A 46 1.73 1.21 15.16
CA ALA A 46 1.68 0.94 16.60
C ALA A 46 1.16 2.05 17.53
N ARG A 47 -0.02 1.79 18.13
CA ARG A 47 -0.34 2.23 19.50
C ARG A 47 -0.03 1.08 20.47
N THR A 48 1.21 1.00 20.93
CA THR A 48 1.58 0.26 22.15
C THR A 48 2.24 1.24 23.10
N ARG A 49 1.45 2.00 23.88
CA ARG A 49 1.89 2.90 24.97
C ARG A 49 3.20 3.70 24.74
N SER A 50 3.50 4.00 23.49
CA SER A 50 4.60 4.82 22.95
C SER A 50 4.02 5.58 21.75
N PRO A 51 4.46 6.82 21.49
CA PRO A 51 3.93 7.61 20.39
C PRO A 51 4.14 6.86 19.06
N ALA A 52 3.07 6.76 18.27
CA ALA A 52 3.10 6.11 16.97
C ALA A 52 4.08 6.85 16.05
N SER A 53 5.07 6.14 15.51
CA SER A 53 5.98 6.69 14.51
C SER A 53 5.26 6.77 13.16
N ALA A 54 4.64 7.91 12.86
CA ALA A 54 3.96 8.14 11.59
C ALA A 54 4.99 8.38 10.48
N LEU A 55 5.00 7.50 9.49
CA LEU A 55 5.80 7.66 8.28
C LEU A 55 4.90 8.24 7.19
N THR A 56 5.16 9.46 6.77
CA THR A 56 4.41 10.13 5.68
C THR A 56 5.31 10.27 4.47
N GLY A 57 4.75 10.31 3.27
CA GLY A 57 5.55 10.53 2.09
C GLY A 57 4.76 11.04 0.92
N GLU A 58 5.44 11.76 0.04
CA GLU A 58 4.88 12.34 -1.16
C GLU A 58 5.78 12.12 -2.37
N GLY A 59 5.20 11.85 -3.54
CA GLY A 59 5.99 11.50 -4.71
C GLY A 59 5.20 11.46 -5.99
N ALA A 60 5.80 10.84 -7.02
CA ALA A 60 5.23 10.56 -8.34
C ALA A 60 5.53 9.10 -8.74
N HIS A 61 4.55 8.32 -9.25
CA HIS A 61 4.80 6.93 -9.65
C HIS A 61 4.07 6.55 -10.94
N ASP A 62 4.82 5.98 -11.89
CA ASP A 62 4.33 5.33 -13.11
C ASP A 62 4.24 3.83 -12.84
N PHE A 63 3.05 3.37 -12.44
CA PHE A 63 2.80 1.95 -12.15
C PHE A 63 2.92 1.05 -13.38
N ALA A 64 2.71 1.59 -14.59
CA ALA A 64 2.81 0.80 -15.82
C ALA A 64 4.27 0.52 -16.21
N ARG A 65 5.19 1.42 -15.82
CA ARG A 65 6.64 1.26 -16.01
C ARG A 65 7.40 0.94 -14.73
N THR A 66 6.69 0.70 -13.63
CA THR A 66 7.26 0.33 -12.32
C THR A 66 8.38 1.29 -11.89
N ARG A 67 8.16 2.60 -12.01
CA ARG A 67 9.17 3.62 -11.68
C ARG A 67 8.56 4.87 -11.05
N GLY A 68 9.33 5.59 -10.24
CA GLY A 68 8.82 6.78 -9.57
C GLY A 68 9.85 7.44 -8.67
N THR A 69 9.40 8.48 -7.98
CA THR A 69 10.15 9.15 -6.91
C THR A 69 9.24 9.31 -5.71
N LEU A 70 9.77 9.14 -4.50
CA LEU A 70 9.04 9.35 -3.27
C LEU A 70 9.94 10.07 -2.28
N VAL A 71 9.39 11.02 -1.54
CA VAL A 71 10.06 11.65 -0.41
C VAL A 71 9.29 11.27 0.83
N VAL A 72 9.93 10.55 1.73
CA VAL A 72 9.32 9.97 2.93
C VAL A 72 9.93 10.64 4.15
N GLY A 73 9.11 11.02 5.12
CA GLY A 73 9.51 11.58 6.40
C GLY A 73 9.00 10.75 7.56
N LEU A 74 9.79 10.68 8.62
CA LEU A 74 9.36 10.24 9.94
C LEU A 74 9.40 11.47 10.85
N GLU A 75 8.28 12.17 10.95
CA GLU A 75 8.15 13.44 11.68
C GLU A 75 9.40 14.33 11.47
N ASP A 76 9.99 14.85 12.54
CA ASP A 76 11.22 15.65 12.51
C ASP A 76 12.50 14.79 12.65
N ALA A 77 12.37 13.46 12.73
CA ALA A 77 13.48 12.57 13.04
C ALA A 77 14.28 12.14 11.80
N ALA A 78 13.60 11.97 10.66
CA ALA A 78 14.26 11.57 9.42
C ALA A 78 13.48 11.97 8.17
N ARG A 79 14.20 12.15 7.07
CA ARG A 79 13.66 12.40 5.74
C ARG A 79 14.49 11.64 4.70
N PHE A 80 13.83 10.93 3.81
CA PHE A 80 14.47 10.13 2.76
C PHE A 80 13.89 10.49 1.41
N GLU A 81 14.75 10.67 0.42
CA GLU A 81 14.35 10.68 -0.97
C GLU A 81 14.61 9.31 -1.58
N GLN A 82 13.66 8.85 -2.36
CA GLN A 82 13.66 7.52 -2.96
C GLN A 82 13.41 7.65 -4.46
N VAL A 83 14.19 6.91 -5.26
CA VAL A 83 13.96 6.76 -6.69
C VAL A 83 13.74 5.28 -6.98
N PHE A 84 12.59 4.96 -7.57
CA PHE A 84 12.22 3.61 -7.96
C PHE A 84 12.47 3.43 -9.46
N THR A 85 13.17 2.36 -9.79
CA THR A 85 13.22 1.80 -11.15
C THR A 85 12.65 0.38 -11.11
N ALA A 86 12.53 -0.27 -12.26
CA ALA A 86 12.06 -1.66 -12.31
C ALA A 86 12.94 -2.60 -11.46
N GLU A 87 14.24 -2.32 -11.38
CA GLU A 87 15.23 -3.23 -10.77
C GLU A 87 15.77 -2.72 -9.45
N ARG A 88 15.91 -1.40 -9.29
CA ARG A 88 16.63 -0.78 -8.18
C ARG A 88 15.79 0.24 -7.42
N LEU A 89 16.03 0.30 -6.12
CA LEU A 89 15.60 1.36 -5.23
C LEU A 89 16.84 2.18 -4.85
N TYR A 90 16.83 3.46 -5.21
CA TYR A 90 17.83 4.42 -4.77
C TYR A 90 17.30 5.20 -3.58
N VAL A 91 18.13 5.44 -2.58
CA VAL A 91 17.76 6.16 -1.36
C VAL A 91 18.89 7.12 -0.98
N ARG A 92 18.51 8.34 -0.60
CA ARG A 92 19.35 9.24 0.19
C ARG A 92 18.52 9.81 1.31
N GLY A 93 19.13 10.42 2.31
CA GLY A 93 18.33 11.08 3.33
C GLY A 93 19.12 11.77 4.42
N THR A 94 18.37 12.25 5.40
CA THR A 94 18.87 12.89 6.60
C THR A 94 18.18 12.25 7.79
N THR A 95 18.95 11.98 8.84
CA THR A 95 18.48 11.50 10.13
C THR A 95 19.02 12.40 11.23
N ALA A 96 18.54 12.23 12.46
CA ALA A 96 19.15 12.88 13.63
C ALA A 96 20.67 12.61 13.79
N LYS A 97 21.21 11.56 13.15
CA LYS A 97 22.63 11.18 13.22
C LYS A 97 23.48 11.72 12.06
N GLY A 98 22.88 12.35 11.06
CA GLY A 98 23.58 12.87 9.88
C GLY A 98 22.88 12.56 8.56
N SER A 99 23.52 12.95 7.46
CA SER A 99 23.08 12.69 6.10
C SER A 99 23.66 11.40 5.54
N VAL A 100 22.89 10.79 4.64
CA VAL A 100 23.26 9.61 3.86
C VAL A 100 23.19 10.03 2.39
N ASP A 101 24.32 9.90 1.70
CA ASP A 101 24.41 10.14 0.27
C ASP A 101 23.60 9.10 -0.53
N TRP A 102 23.50 9.28 -1.85
CA TRP A 102 22.77 8.33 -2.68
C TRP A 102 23.37 6.93 -2.58
N MET A 103 22.53 5.99 -2.18
CA MET A 103 22.82 4.57 -2.23
C MET A 103 21.76 3.85 -3.06
N HIS A 104 22.03 2.63 -3.50
CA HIS A 104 21.05 1.81 -4.19
C HIS A 104 21.10 0.35 -3.77
N VAL A 105 19.96 -0.33 -3.90
CA VAL A 105 19.81 -1.77 -3.71
C VAL A 105 18.91 -2.36 -4.77
N ASP A 106 19.02 -3.67 -4.95
CA ASP A 106 18.04 -4.44 -5.72
C ASP A 106 16.66 -4.34 -5.07
N ARG A 107 15.70 -3.80 -5.81
CA ARG A 107 14.31 -3.62 -5.37
C ARG A 107 13.65 -4.93 -4.98
N ALA A 108 13.99 -6.02 -5.69
CA ALA A 108 13.50 -7.37 -5.36
C ALA A 108 14.09 -7.92 -4.05
N GLY A 109 15.27 -7.43 -3.66
CA GLY A 109 15.95 -7.79 -2.42
C GLY A 109 15.36 -7.11 -1.19
N VAL A 110 14.72 -5.94 -1.35
CA VAL A 110 14.09 -5.22 -0.24
C VAL A 110 12.89 -5.99 0.29
N LYS A 111 12.86 -6.21 1.61
CA LYS A 111 11.78 -6.93 2.29
C LYS A 111 11.03 -6.06 3.28
N ALA A 112 9.78 -6.43 3.54
CA ALA A 112 8.97 -5.84 4.59
C ALA A 112 9.28 -6.51 5.93
N GLU A 113 9.67 -5.71 6.92
CA GLU A 113 9.92 -6.18 8.30
C GLU A 113 8.71 -5.99 9.23
N ARG A 114 7.64 -5.36 8.75
CA ARG A 114 6.44 -5.04 9.54
C ARG A 114 5.17 -5.26 8.72
N ILE A 115 4.10 -5.67 9.40
CA ILE A 115 2.78 -5.90 8.77
C ILE A 115 2.22 -4.58 8.23
N LEU A 116 1.74 -4.61 6.99
CA LEU A 116 1.25 -3.48 6.19
C LEU A 116 2.29 -2.39 5.86
N LYS A 117 3.59 -2.60 6.17
CA LYS A 117 4.66 -1.75 5.64
C LYS A 117 5.09 -2.30 4.28
N ALA A 118 5.00 -1.48 3.23
CA ALA A 118 5.57 -1.85 1.94
C ALA A 118 7.10 -2.00 2.02
N PRO A 119 7.70 -3.02 1.38
CA PRO A 119 9.14 -3.07 1.17
C PRO A 119 9.63 -1.77 0.52
N GLY A 120 10.61 -1.11 1.15
CA GLY A 120 11.16 0.14 0.63
C GLY A 120 10.17 1.31 0.53
N ASN A 121 9.00 1.23 1.18
CA ASN A 121 7.88 2.18 1.05
C ASN A 121 7.28 2.25 -0.38
N ASP A 122 7.46 1.19 -1.16
CA ASP A 122 6.99 1.09 -2.54
C ASP A 122 5.44 1.15 -2.63
N PRO A 123 4.86 2.19 -3.26
CA PRO A 123 3.40 2.33 -3.34
C PRO A 123 2.74 1.22 -4.18
N GLU A 124 3.48 0.56 -5.09
CA GLU A 124 2.96 -0.55 -5.88
C GLU A 124 2.60 -1.75 -4.98
N PHE A 125 3.34 -1.96 -3.89
CA PHE A 125 3.06 -3.05 -2.96
C PHE A 125 1.71 -2.90 -2.26
N LEU A 126 1.33 -1.68 -1.85
CA LEU A 126 0.01 -1.43 -1.24
C LEU A 126 -1.13 -1.80 -2.20
N LEU A 127 -0.99 -1.47 -3.49
CA LEU A 127 -1.97 -1.83 -4.51
C LEU A 127 -2.04 -3.35 -4.73
N ARG A 128 -0.90 -4.04 -4.75
CA ARG A 128 -0.86 -5.50 -4.85
C ARG A 128 -1.54 -6.16 -3.65
N GLN A 129 -1.27 -5.70 -2.43
CA GLN A 129 -1.94 -6.20 -1.21
C GLN A 129 -3.45 -5.98 -1.26
N MET A 130 -3.90 -4.81 -1.69
CA MET A 130 -5.32 -4.51 -1.91
C MET A 130 -5.95 -5.50 -2.90
N LEU A 131 -5.31 -5.76 -4.05
CA LEU A 131 -5.84 -6.69 -5.06
C LEU A 131 -5.94 -8.14 -4.57
N MET A 132 -5.16 -8.52 -3.55
CA MET A 132 -5.24 -9.81 -2.88
C MET A 132 -6.31 -9.89 -1.79
N GLY A 133 -7.06 -8.80 -1.58
CA GLY A 133 -8.21 -8.76 -0.69
C GLY A 133 -9.42 -9.51 -1.24
N VAL A 134 -10.33 -9.90 -0.36
CA VAL A 134 -11.53 -10.68 -0.67
C VAL A 134 -12.78 -10.05 -0.07
N ARG A 135 -13.95 -10.52 -0.50
CA ARG A 135 -15.28 -10.11 0.03
C ARG A 135 -15.53 -8.59 -0.05
N TYR A 136 -15.02 -7.97 -1.10
CA TYR A 136 -15.32 -6.57 -1.37
C TYR A 136 -16.82 -6.36 -1.52
N ARG A 137 -17.38 -5.43 -0.75
CA ARG A 137 -18.78 -5.04 -0.83
C ARG A 137 -18.89 -3.55 -1.15
N ARG A 138 -19.84 -3.18 -1.99
CA ARG A 138 -20.11 -1.77 -2.29
C ARG A 138 -20.85 -1.14 -1.10
N LEU A 139 -20.32 -0.04 -0.58
CA LEU A 139 -21.01 0.83 0.36
C LEU A 139 -21.43 2.15 -0.31
N ALA A 140 -22.37 2.84 0.31
CA ALA A 140 -22.86 4.14 -0.17
C ALA A 140 -21.71 5.13 -0.39
N ALA A 141 -21.95 6.09 -1.30
CA ALA A 141 -20.98 7.12 -1.60
C ALA A 141 -20.66 7.94 -0.33
N LYS A 142 -19.38 8.26 -0.17
CA LYS A 142 -18.87 9.19 0.84
C LYS A 142 -18.04 10.26 0.14
N ASP A 143 -17.98 11.44 0.72
CA ASP A 143 -17.06 12.46 0.24
C ASP A 143 -15.65 12.12 0.72
N VAL A 144 -14.71 12.09 -0.23
CA VAL A 144 -13.28 11.95 0.00
C VAL A 144 -12.63 13.16 -0.65
N ASP A 145 -12.02 14.03 0.16
CA ASP A 145 -11.34 15.25 -0.29
C ASP A 145 -12.22 16.12 -1.20
N GLY A 146 -13.52 16.24 -0.85
CA GLY A 146 -14.51 17.02 -1.60
C GLY A 146 -15.09 16.34 -2.84
N VAL A 147 -14.72 15.08 -3.11
CA VAL A 147 -15.20 14.31 -4.26
C VAL A 147 -16.03 13.12 -3.81
N SER A 148 -17.20 12.96 -4.43
CA SER A 148 -18.11 11.83 -4.20
C SER A 148 -17.45 10.52 -4.65
N ALA A 149 -17.19 9.63 -3.68
CA ALA A 149 -16.49 8.36 -3.90
C ALA A 149 -17.30 7.17 -3.38
N THR A 150 -17.31 6.07 -4.11
CA THR A 150 -17.89 4.80 -3.65
C THR A 150 -16.84 4.03 -2.84
N ARG A 151 -17.18 3.62 -1.61
CA ARG A 151 -16.29 2.83 -0.75
C ARG A 151 -16.54 1.33 -0.94
N TYR A 152 -15.45 0.57 -1.04
CA TYR A 152 -15.43 -0.88 -1.12
C TYR A 152 -14.54 -1.44 0.00
N PRO A 153 -15.09 -1.72 1.20
CA PRO A 153 -14.36 -2.50 2.20
C PRO A 153 -14.25 -3.96 1.76
N GLY A 154 -13.09 -4.55 2.00
CA GLY A 154 -12.80 -5.97 1.88
C GLY A 154 -11.89 -6.46 3.00
N GLU A 155 -11.68 -7.76 3.05
CA GLU A 155 -10.81 -8.44 4.01
C GLU A 155 -9.46 -8.74 3.34
N LEU A 156 -8.35 -8.50 4.03
CA LEU A 156 -7.03 -8.90 3.54
C LEU A 156 -6.78 -10.36 3.85
N THR A 157 -6.28 -11.10 2.87
CA THR A 157 -5.87 -12.50 3.07
C THR A 157 -4.54 -12.58 3.81
N HIS A 158 -4.27 -13.71 4.46
CA HIS A 158 -2.95 -13.98 5.05
C HIS A 158 -1.82 -13.81 4.02
N ALA A 159 -2.04 -14.25 2.78
CA ALA A 159 -1.09 -14.07 1.69
C ALA A 159 -0.81 -12.59 1.39
N ALA A 160 -1.83 -11.72 1.48
CA ALA A 160 -1.66 -10.28 1.33
C ALA A 160 -0.84 -9.67 2.47
N LEU A 161 -1.06 -10.13 3.71
CA LEU A 161 -0.32 -9.67 4.89
C LEU A 161 1.14 -10.10 4.85
N ALA A 162 1.44 -11.30 4.34
CA ALA A 162 2.79 -11.84 4.24
C ALA A 162 3.54 -11.44 2.94
N LEU A 163 2.91 -10.64 2.08
CA LEU A 163 3.46 -10.26 0.78
C LEU A 163 4.78 -9.47 0.95
N GLY A 164 5.84 -9.92 0.28
CA GLY A 164 7.13 -9.21 0.27
C GLY A 164 7.88 -9.20 1.60
N MET A 165 7.41 -9.93 2.61
CA MET A 165 8.06 -9.99 3.92
C MET A 165 9.37 -10.78 3.93
N SER A 166 10.26 -10.45 4.86
CA SER A 166 11.40 -11.29 5.21
C SER A 166 10.92 -12.63 5.78
N PRO A 167 11.74 -13.69 5.74
CA PRO A 167 11.41 -14.96 6.39
C PRO A 167 11.05 -14.79 7.87
N GLU A 168 11.77 -13.93 8.58
CA GLU A 168 11.58 -13.63 10.01
C GLU A 168 10.25 -12.91 10.26
N ALA A 169 9.94 -11.87 9.47
CA ALA A 169 8.66 -11.17 9.57
C ALA A 169 7.50 -12.10 9.21
N ARG A 170 7.64 -12.92 8.18
CA ARG A 170 6.63 -13.92 7.78
C ARG A 170 6.32 -14.89 8.91
N LYS A 171 7.33 -15.44 9.59
CA LYS A 171 7.15 -16.31 10.76
C LYS A 171 6.32 -15.64 11.85
N LYS A 172 6.55 -14.35 12.12
CA LYS A 172 5.77 -13.59 13.10
C LYS A 172 4.31 -13.43 12.67
N VAL A 173 4.03 -13.22 11.38
CA VAL A 173 2.66 -13.19 10.86
C VAL A 173 2.00 -14.56 10.95
N ASP A 174 2.72 -15.65 10.64
CA ASP A 174 2.18 -17.00 10.79
C ASP A 174 1.83 -17.31 12.25
N GLN A 175 2.71 -16.96 13.21
CA GLN A 175 2.43 -17.10 14.64
C GLN A 175 1.20 -16.29 15.07
N MET A 176 1.09 -15.04 14.59
CA MET A 176 -0.07 -14.19 14.87
C MET A 176 -1.36 -14.80 14.34
N ARG A 177 -1.35 -15.35 13.12
CA ARG A 177 -2.50 -16.06 12.54
C ARG A 177 -2.92 -17.23 13.42
N ASP A 178 -1.97 -18.01 13.92
CA ASP A 178 -2.25 -19.17 14.76
C ASP A 178 -2.84 -18.73 16.12
N MET A 179 -2.32 -17.64 16.71
CA MET A 179 -2.85 -17.04 17.94
C MET A 179 -4.27 -16.47 17.79
N THR A 180 -4.64 -15.98 16.60
CA THR A 180 -5.97 -15.41 16.33
C THR A 180 -6.97 -16.43 15.78
N GLY A 181 -6.72 -17.73 15.96
CA GLY A 181 -7.66 -18.78 15.55
C GLY A 181 -7.68 -19.04 14.04
N GLY A 182 -6.56 -18.78 13.35
CA GLY A 182 -6.37 -19.10 11.93
C GLY A 182 -6.61 -17.94 10.97
N THR A 183 -7.09 -16.78 11.43
CA THR A 183 -7.31 -15.59 10.59
C THR A 183 -6.89 -14.32 11.31
N ILE A 184 -6.11 -13.46 10.64
CA ILE A 184 -5.75 -12.14 11.16
C ILE A 184 -6.80 -11.13 10.67
N PRO A 185 -7.54 -10.43 11.56
CA PRO A 185 -8.51 -9.41 11.17
C PRO A 185 -7.80 -8.18 10.59
N ALA A 186 -7.66 -8.17 9.27
CA ALA A 186 -7.14 -7.06 8.51
C ALA A 186 -8.05 -6.74 7.32
N THR A 187 -8.12 -5.46 6.98
CA THR A 187 -9.07 -4.91 6.02
C THR A 187 -8.38 -4.08 4.96
N ALA A 188 -8.99 -4.04 3.78
CA ALA A 188 -8.66 -3.11 2.71
C ALA A 188 -9.89 -2.27 2.42
N ASP A 189 -9.81 -0.98 2.67
CA ASP A 189 -10.81 -0.01 2.23
C ASP A 189 -10.34 0.64 0.93
N VAL A 190 -11.17 0.56 -0.10
CA VAL A 190 -10.89 1.17 -1.42
C VAL A 190 -11.95 2.21 -1.73
N TRP A 191 -11.54 3.41 -2.15
CA TRP A 191 -12.44 4.47 -2.59
C TRP A 191 -12.22 4.75 -4.07
N LEU A 192 -13.30 4.66 -4.85
CA LEU A 192 -13.29 4.94 -6.28
C LEU A 192 -14.20 6.13 -6.59
N ASP A 193 -13.78 7.00 -7.50
CA ASP A 193 -14.64 8.06 -8.00
C ASP A 193 -15.75 7.50 -8.93
N ARG A 194 -16.65 8.37 -9.40
CA ARG A 194 -17.74 7.99 -10.32
C ARG A 194 -17.25 7.43 -11.67
N ARG A 195 -15.99 7.67 -12.04
CA ARG A 195 -15.35 7.18 -13.25
C ARG A 195 -14.58 5.87 -13.01
N GLY A 196 -14.64 5.31 -11.80
CA GLY A 196 -13.91 4.11 -11.41
C GLY A 196 -12.42 4.34 -11.15
N ARG A 197 -11.98 5.59 -11.02
CA ARG A 197 -10.58 5.92 -10.72
C ARG A 197 -10.31 5.79 -9.23
N LEU A 198 -9.17 5.23 -8.89
CA LEU A 198 -8.74 5.07 -7.50
C LEU A 198 -8.48 6.43 -6.84
N MET A 199 -9.17 6.71 -5.74
CA MET A 199 -9.01 7.92 -4.95
C MET A 199 -8.21 7.68 -3.66
N ARG A 200 -8.44 6.54 -3.01
CA ARG A 200 -7.75 6.16 -1.78
C ARG A 200 -7.76 4.65 -1.61
N VAL A 201 -6.68 4.13 -1.04
CA VAL A 201 -6.61 2.80 -0.44
C VAL A 201 -6.20 2.98 1.00
N ARG A 202 -6.85 2.26 1.92
CA ARG A 202 -6.41 2.14 3.30
C ARG A 202 -6.41 0.68 3.69
N LEU A 203 -5.22 0.17 3.97
CA LEU A 203 -5.03 -1.14 4.60
C LEU A 203 -4.97 -0.91 6.10
N GLN A 204 -5.72 -1.70 6.87
CA GLN A 204 -5.74 -1.57 8.32
C GLN A 204 -5.81 -2.94 8.97
N MET A 205 -5.03 -3.11 10.03
CA MET A 205 -5.12 -4.24 10.93
C MET A 205 -5.19 -3.68 12.35
N ASP A 206 -6.19 -4.12 13.09
CA ASP A 206 -6.41 -3.72 14.47
C ASP A 206 -6.64 -4.98 15.31
N LEU A 207 -5.67 -5.29 16.14
CA LEU A 207 -5.70 -6.34 17.13
C LEU A 207 -5.77 -5.66 18.48
N GLU A 208 -6.95 -5.69 19.09
CA GLU A 208 -7.25 -4.98 20.34
C GLU A 208 -6.17 -5.22 21.40
N GLY A 209 -5.58 -4.12 21.90
CA GLY A 209 -4.53 -4.14 22.92
C GLY A 209 -3.15 -4.66 22.45
N MET A 210 -3.04 -5.19 21.23
CA MET A 210 -1.81 -5.79 20.71
C MET A 210 -1.15 -4.96 19.62
N LEU A 211 -1.88 -4.63 18.56
CA LEU A 211 -1.28 -4.04 17.37
C LEU A 211 -2.29 -3.29 16.51
N LEU A 212 -2.03 -2.00 16.29
CA LEU A 212 -2.68 -1.21 15.25
C LEU A 212 -1.64 -0.90 14.16
N SER A 213 -1.94 -1.28 12.92
CA SER A 213 -1.14 -0.92 11.74
C SER A 213 -2.07 -0.39 10.65
N THR A 214 -1.72 0.76 10.09
CA THR A 214 -2.47 1.38 8.99
C THR A 214 -1.51 1.82 7.89
N ALA A 215 -1.86 1.54 6.64
CA ALA A 215 -1.17 2.04 5.47
C ALA A 215 -2.18 2.65 4.50
N THR A 216 -1.99 3.92 4.16
CA THR A 216 -2.87 4.70 3.29
C THR A 216 -2.11 5.16 2.07
N LEU A 217 -2.74 5.04 0.91
CA LEU A 217 -2.29 5.59 -0.37
C LEU A 217 -3.41 6.43 -0.95
N SER A 218 -3.15 7.71 -1.23
CA SER A 218 -4.11 8.64 -1.84
C SER A 218 -3.60 9.14 -3.20
N PRO A 219 -3.98 8.52 -4.32
CA PRO A 219 -3.66 8.99 -5.66
C PRO A 219 -4.21 10.36 -6.04
N SER A 220 -3.38 11.14 -6.73
CA SER A 220 -3.81 12.32 -7.49
C SER A 220 -3.03 12.42 -8.81
N GLY A 221 -3.43 13.34 -9.71
CA GLY A 221 -2.74 13.54 -11.00
C GLY A 221 -2.76 12.30 -11.92
N LEU A 222 -3.79 11.45 -11.81
CA LEU A 222 -3.88 10.21 -12.59
C LEU A 222 -3.86 10.49 -14.11
N GLY A 223 -2.86 9.95 -14.80
CA GLY A 223 -2.64 10.12 -16.23
C GLY A 223 -1.52 11.09 -16.59
N GLU A 224 -0.98 11.82 -15.63
CA GLU A 224 0.15 12.73 -15.85
C GLU A 224 1.46 11.97 -16.08
N PRO A 225 2.35 12.49 -16.95
CA PRO A 225 3.63 11.86 -17.22
C PRO A 225 4.55 11.96 -16.00
N VAL A 226 5.11 10.82 -15.57
CA VAL A 226 6.10 10.77 -14.49
C VAL A 226 7.51 10.79 -15.06
N GLN A 227 8.29 11.78 -14.63
CA GLN A 227 9.71 11.91 -14.92
C GLN A 227 10.52 11.36 -13.75
N VAL A 228 11.49 10.50 -14.05
CA VAL A 228 12.36 9.88 -13.06
C VAL A 228 13.81 10.15 -13.47
N ARG A 229 14.60 10.71 -12.55
CA ARG A 229 16.04 10.91 -12.74
C ARG A 229 16.78 9.97 -11.80
N VAL A 230 17.59 9.09 -12.36
CA VAL A 230 18.42 8.16 -11.59
C VAL A 230 19.70 8.88 -11.17
N PRO A 231 20.08 8.87 -9.89
CA PRO A 231 21.35 9.45 -9.43
C PRO A 231 22.54 8.67 -10.02
N ALA A 232 23.51 9.41 -10.58
CA ALA A 232 24.66 8.83 -11.28
C ALA A 232 25.80 8.41 -10.33
N ASP A 233 25.84 9.01 -9.15
CA ASP A 233 26.84 8.86 -8.09
C ASP A 233 26.40 7.88 -6.99
N ALA A 234 25.31 7.13 -7.20
CA ALA A 234 24.79 6.22 -6.21
C ALA A 234 25.69 4.99 -6.02
N VAL A 235 26.10 4.75 -4.77
CA VAL A 235 26.88 3.56 -4.40
C VAL A 235 25.95 2.40 -4.03
N GLU A 236 26.38 1.16 -4.25
CA GLU A 236 25.60 0.00 -3.82
C GLU A 236 25.61 -0.09 -2.30
N ALA A 237 24.45 -0.22 -1.68
CA ALA A 237 24.33 -0.46 -0.25
C ALA A 237 24.26 -1.96 0.03
N GLU A 238 24.82 -2.39 1.16
CA GLU A 238 24.47 -3.68 1.72
C GLU A 238 22.98 -3.63 2.14
N THR A 239 22.20 -4.65 1.76
CA THR A 239 20.74 -4.69 1.96
C THR A 239 20.33 -4.47 3.43
N SER A 240 21.22 -4.76 4.38
CA SER A 240 21.04 -4.58 5.83
C SER A 240 21.09 -3.12 6.29
N SER A 241 21.55 -2.18 5.46
CA SER A 241 21.79 -0.77 5.85
C SER A 241 20.61 0.19 5.58
N LEU A 242 19.50 -0.30 5.02
CA LEU A 242 18.35 0.53 4.59
C LEU A 242 17.08 0.37 5.46
N VAL A 243 17.17 -0.34 6.58
CA VAL A 243 16.01 -0.71 7.44
C VAL A 243 15.83 0.22 8.63
#